data_AF-A0A3C1KZ48-F1
#
_entry.id   AF-A0A3C1KZ48-F1
#
_cell.length_a   1.000
_cell.length_b   1.000
_cell.length_c   1.000
_cell.angle_alpha   90.00
_cell.angle_beta   90.00
_cell.angle_gamma   90.00
#
_symmetry.space_group_name_H-M   'P 1'
#
loop_
_entity.id
_entity.type
_entity.pdbx_description
1 polymer ?
#
loop_
_entity_poly.entity_id
_entity_poly.type
_entity_poly.pdbx_seq_one_letter_code
_entity_poly.pdbx_strand_id
1 'polypeptide(L)'
;MAWRRLLRAYHRDVGYFVSALTLSYCISGLAVNHMADWNPNYQIHRSEHQVASLTGDPDEMQKRLIAALGLKAGEVRGRLQQSSKRFKLFLAEGGEVVADVTTGAVTLKLVRTRPGIFEINALHLNHLKGVWTYI
;
A
#
# COMPACT_ATOMS: atom_id res chain seq x y z
N MET A 1 18.80 19.74 -44.16
CA MET A 1 19.47 18.57 -43.54
C MET A 1 18.62 18.02 -42.39
N ALA A 2 17.96 16.87 -42.59
CA ALA A 2 17.03 16.29 -41.62
C ALA A 2 17.69 15.89 -40.28
N TRP A 3 18.98 15.57 -40.28
CA TRP A 3 19.72 15.12 -39.09
C TRP A 3 19.80 16.16 -37.97
N ARG A 4 19.96 17.46 -38.30
CA ARG A 4 19.98 18.54 -37.29
C ARG A 4 18.64 18.70 -36.59
N ARG A 5 17.53 18.49 -37.31
CA ARG A 5 16.18 18.53 -36.74
C ARG A 5 15.96 17.34 -35.81
N LEU A 6 16.43 16.16 -36.23
CA LEU A 6 16.38 14.94 -35.43
C LEU A 6 17.17 15.07 -34.12
N LEU A 7 18.42 15.55 -34.19
CA LEU A 7 19.26 15.75 -33.00
C LEU A 7 18.65 16.73 -32.01
N ARG A 8 18.04 17.82 -32.47
CA ARG A 8 17.37 18.77 -31.58
C ARG A 8 16.15 18.16 -30.89
N ALA A 9 15.36 17.37 -31.61
CA ALA A 9 14.22 16.68 -31.03
C ALA A 9 14.68 15.70 -29.94
N TYR A 10 15.64 14.83 -30.26
CA TYR A 10 16.18 13.88 -29.27
C TYR A 10 16.86 14.57 -28.08
N HIS A 11 17.68 15.59 -28.32
CA HIS A 11 18.34 16.31 -27.22
C HIS A 11 17.32 16.90 -26.24
N ARG A 12 16.24 17.49 -26.77
CA ARG A 12 15.14 18.02 -25.96
C ARG A 12 14.45 16.90 -25.17
N ASP A 13 14.05 15.84 -25.85
CA ASP A 13 13.23 14.79 -25.24
C ASP A 13 14.03 13.98 -24.20
N VAL A 14 15.30 13.68 -24.49
CA VAL A 14 16.25 13.10 -23.53
C VAL A 14 16.53 14.06 -22.39
N GLY A 15 16.69 15.36 -22.68
CA GLY A 15 16.87 16.39 -21.65
C GLY A 15 15.70 16.46 -20.67
N TYR A 16 14.46 16.38 -21.16
CA TYR A 16 13.26 16.29 -20.32
C TYR A 16 13.26 15.01 -19.48
N PHE A 17 13.60 13.86 -20.09
CA PHE A 17 13.68 12.60 -19.37
C PHE A 17 14.69 12.65 -18.21
N VAL A 18 15.94 13.07 -18.48
CA VAL A 18 17.00 13.16 -17.47
C VAL A 18 16.60 14.16 -16.37
N SER A 19 16.04 15.31 -16.73
CA SER A 19 15.61 16.32 -15.75
C SER A 19 14.50 15.80 -14.84
N ALA A 20 13.49 15.13 -15.40
CA ALA A 20 12.41 14.52 -14.64
C ALA A 20 12.92 13.39 -13.73
N LEU A 21 13.88 12.59 -14.21
CA LEU A 21 14.52 11.54 -13.42
C LEU A 21 15.31 12.14 -12.24
N THR A 22 16.11 13.18 -12.48
CA THR A 22 16.84 13.88 -11.41
C THR A 22 15.89 14.42 -10.34
N LEU A 23 14.82 15.11 -10.75
CA LEU A 23 13.81 15.62 -9.81
C LEU A 23 13.15 14.49 -9.01
N SER A 24 12.81 13.38 -9.67
CA SER A 24 12.22 12.21 -9.01
C SER A 24 13.16 11.64 -7.95
N TYR A 25 14.45 11.52 -8.24
CA TYR A 25 15.46 11.03 -7.29
C TYR A 25 15.68 12.01 -6.13
N CYS A 26 15.64 13.33 -6.36
CA CYS A 26 15.67 14.32 -5.29
C CYS A 26 14.45 14.20 -4.36
N ILE A 27 13.25 14.12 -4.92
CA ILE A 27 11.99 13.96 -4.16
C ILE A 27 12.02 12.66 -3.37
N SER A 28 12.44 11.56 -4.00
CA SER A 28 12.56 10.25 -3.34
C SER A 28 13.58 10.28 -2.21
N GLY A 29 14.76 10.87 -2.45
CA GLY A 29 15.80 10.98 -1.43
C GLY A 29 15.29 11.70 -0.19
N LEU A 30 14.57 12.81 -0.36
CA LEU A 30 13.90 13.50 0.75
C LEU A 30 12.86 12.60 1.43
N ALA A 31 11.96 11.98 0.67
CA ALA A 31 10.88 11.17 1.20
C ALA A 31 11.39 9.95 2.00
N VAL A 32 12.39 9.24 1.48
CA VAL A 32 12.98 8.07 2.13
C VAL A 32 13.81 8.46 3.35
N ASN A 33 14.54 9.59 3.32
CA ASN A 33 15.29 10.05 4.48
C ASN A 33 14.39 10.41 5.68
N HIS A 34 13.16 10.84 5.41
CA HIS A 34 12.12 11.13 6.41
C HIS A 34 11.18 9.95 6.68
N MET A 35 11.52 8.72 6.27
CA MET A 35 10.64 7.55 6.42
C MET A 35 10.28 7.23 7.89
N ALA A 36 11.13 7.65 8.83
CA ALA A 36 10.86 7.53 10.27
C ALA A 36 9.79 8.52 10.76
N ASP A 37 9.72 9.69 10.14
CA ASP A 37 8.74 10.73 10.49
C ASP A 37 7.37 10.44 9.88
N TRP A 38 7.36 9.90 8.64
CA TRP A 38 6.13 9.53 7.94
C TRP A 38 6.42 8.43 6.92
N ASN A 39 5.46 7.53 6.68
CA ASN A 39 5.62 6.51 5.65
C ASN A 39 5.36 7.10 4.24
N PRO A 40 6.37 7.18 3.37
CA PRO A 40 6.24 7.81 2.06
C PRO A 40 5.60 6.90 1.00
N ASN A 41 5.58 5.61 1.26
CA ASN A 41 5.04 4.61 0.34
C ASN A 41 3.57 4.32 0.61
N TYR A 42 3.16 4.38 1.88
CA TYR A 42 1.85 3.94 2.31
C TYR A 42 1.12 4.95 3.21
N GLN A 43 -0.19 5.00 3.06
CA GLN A 43 -1.12 5.60 4.01
C GLN A 43 -1.76 4.48 4.83
N ILE A 44 -1.71 4.62 6.15
CA ILE A 44 -2.31 3.66 7.08
C ILE A 44 -3.49 4.35 7.74
N HIS A 45 -4.69 3.85 7.47
CA HIS A 45 -5.92 4.29 8.13
C HIS A 45 -6.33 3.25 9.17
N ARG A 46 -6.38 3.67 10.44
CA ARG A 46 -6.91 2.85 11.53
C ARG A 46 -8.26 3.39 11.95
N SER A 47 -9.24 2.50 12.07
CA SER A 47 -10.57 2.82 12.59
C SER A 47 -10.98 1.75 13.61
N GLU A 48 -11.67 2.19 14.64
CA GLU A 48 -12.20 1.33 15.68
C GLU A 48 -13.71 1.23 15.52
N HIS A 49 -14.22 0.00 15.62
CA HIS A 49 -15.61 -0.34 15.43
C HIS A 49 -16.06 -1.25 16.56
N GLN A 50 -17.35 -1.22 16.85
CA GLN A 50 -17.98 -2.12 17.81
C GLN A 50 -18.99 -2.97 17.05
N VAL A 51 -18.82 -4.29 17.11
CA VAL A 51 -19.78 -5.26 16.55
C VAL A 51 -20.44 -6.05 17.65
N ALA A 52 -21.62 -6.58 17.33
CA ALA A 52 -22.27 -7.57 18.16
C ALA A 52 -21.36 -8.79 18.37
N SER A 53 -21.57 -9.51 19.47
CA SER A 53 -20.73 -10.62 19.91
C SER A 53 -20.40 -11.57 18.74
N LEU A 54 -19.10 -11.77 18.53
CA LEU A 54 -18.57 -12.69 17.53
C LEU A 54 -18.57 -14.10 18.13
N THR A 55 -19.74 -14.73 18.19
CA THR A 55 -19.89 -16.11 18.64
C THR A 55 -20.16 -17.02 17.45
N GLY A 56 -19.50 -18.17 17.42
CA GLY A 56 -19.71 -19.21 16.42
C GLY A 56 -18.44 -19.64 15.68
N ASP A 57 -18.66 -20.35 14.57
CA ASP A 57 -17.60 -20.84 13.69
C ASP A 57 -16.86 -19.68 12.99
N PRO A 58 -15.56 -19.83 12.63
CA PRO A 58 -14.81 -18.80 11.92
C PRO A 58 -15.45 -18.31 10.60
N ASP A 59 -16.25 -19.14 9.91
CA ASP A 59 -16.99 -18.69 8.71
C ASP A 59 -18.03 -17.63 9.06
N GLU A 60 -18.77 -17.83 10.13
CA GLU A 60 -19.81 -16.90 10.57
C GLU A 60 -19.22 -15.62 11.15
N MET A 61 -18.12 -15.74 11.91
CA MET A 61 -17.39 -14.56 12.40
C MET A 61 -16.87 -13.70 11.24
N GLN A 62 -16.32 -14.32 10.20
CA GLN A 62 -15.86 -13.61 9.02
C GLN A 62 -17.01 -12.90 8.29
N LYS A 63 -18.13 -13.59 8.03
CA LYS A 63 -19.30 -12.98 7.36
C LYS A 63 -19.83 -11.78 8.14
N ARG A 64 -19.94 -11.90 9.47
CA ARG A 64 -20.39 -10.81 10.35
C ARG A 64 -19.46 -9.60 10.27
N LEU A 65 -18.15 -9.82 10.31
CA LEU A 65 -17.16 -8.75 10.20
C LEU A 65 -17.19 -8.06 8.83
N ILE A 66 -17.31 -8.84 7.74
CA ILE A 66 -17.42 -8.30 6.39
C ILE A 66 -18.67 -7.42 6.28
N ALA A 67 -19.81 -7.91 6.75
CA ALA A 67 -21.08 -7.18 6.70
C ALA A 67 -21.05 -5.90 7.55
N ALA A 68 -20.55 -5.98 8.78
CA ALA A 68 -20.55 -4.85 9.70
C ALA A 68 -19.57 -3.74 9.30
N LEU A 69 -18.44 -4.10 8.69
CA LEU A 69 -17.43 -3.15 8.22
C LEU A 69 -17.69 -2.70 6.77
N GLY A 70 -18.72 -3.22 6.10
CA GLY A 70 -18.99 -2.92 4.70
C GLY A 70 -17.87 -3.34 3.74
N LEU A 71 -17.08 -4.35 4.12
CA LEU A 71 -15.97 -4.84 3.31
C LEU A 71 -16.51 -5.65 2.13
N LYS A 72 -15.83 -5.61 0.99
CA LYS A 72 -16.19 -6.48 -0.14
C LYS A 72 -15.63 -7.89 0.10
N ALA A 73 -16.39 -8.93 -0.23
CA ALA A 73 -15.96 -10.32 -0.01
C ALA A 73 -14.61 -10.65 -0.71
N GLY A 74 -14.30 -10.02 -1.85
CA GLY A 74 -13.02 -10.18 -2.55
C GLY A 74 -11.83 -9.46 -1.93
N GLU A 75 -12.04 -8.62 -0.91
CA GLU A 75 -10.96 -7.92 -0.20
C GLU A 75 -10.31 -8.80 0.86
N VAL A 76 -11.00 -9.83 1.37
CA VAL A 76 -10.46 -10.75 2.38
C VAL A 76 -9.60 -11.82 1.70
N ARG A 77 -8.32 -11.84 2.03
CA ARG A 77 -7.32 -12.79 1.49
C ARG A 77 -7.13 -14.01 2.38
N GLY A 78 -7.51 -13.92 3.65
CA GLY A 78 -7.42 -15.03 4.58
C GLY A 78 -7.89 -14.65 5.98
N ARG A 79 -7.87 -15.64 6.86
CA ARG A 79 -8.26 -15.49 8.26
C ARG A 79 -7.33 -16.27 9.17
N LEU A 80 -7.25 -15.85 10.42
CA LEU A 80 -6.49 -16.52 11.46
C LEU A 80 -7.14 -16.28 12.82
N GLN A 81 -7.48 -17.37 13.52
CA GLN A 81 -7.79 -17.32 14.94
C GLN A 81 -6.46 -17.27 15.70
N GLN A 82 -6.07 -16.10 16.21
CA GLN A 82 -4.80 -15.93 16.91
C GLN A 82 -4.85 -16.47 18.35
N SER A 83 -6.03 -16.41 18.98
CA SER A 83 -6.30 -16.97 20.30
C SER A 83 -7.80 -17.17 20.48
N SER A 84 -8.25 -17.76 21.59
CA SER A 84 -9.69 -17.89 21.90
C SER A 84 -10.44 -16.54 21.93
N LYS A 85 -9.74 -15.43 22.14
CA LYS A 85 -10.32 -14.08 22.20
C LYS A 85 -10.01 -13.20 21.01
N ARG A 86 -9.06 -13.57 20.13
CA ARG A 86 -8.62 -12.70 19.04
C ARG A 86 -8.77 -13.39 17.69
N PHE A 87 -9.61 -12.82 16.85
CA PHE A 87 -9.83 -13.25 15.47
C PHE A 87 -9.30 -12.19 14.51
N LYS A 88 -8.56 -12.61 13.49
CA LYS A 88 -7.91 -11.72 12.54
C LYS A 88 -8.29 -12.07 11.11
N LEU A 89 -8.68 -11.07 10.33
CA LEU A 89 -8.85 -11.16 8.88
C LEU A 89 -7.71 -10.41 8.20
N PHE A 90 -7.15 -11.02 7.15
CA PHE A 90 -6.17 -10.39 6.28
C PHE A 90 -6.90 -9.84 5.06
N LEU A 91 -6.68 -8.55 4.79
CA LEU A 91 -7.23 -7.88 3.63
C LEU A 91 -6.18 -7.82 2.52
N ALA A 92 -6.59 -7.40 1.33
CA ALA A 92 -5.69 -7.05 0.25
C ALA A 92 -4.72 -5.93 0.67
N GLU A 93 -3.58 -5.84 -0.03
CA GLU A 93 -2.60 -4.76 0.13
C GLU A 93 -2.01 -4.61 1.56
N GLY A 94 -2.08 -5.68 2.37
CA GLY A 94 -1.54 -5.69 3.73
C GLY A 94 -2.45 -5.05 4.78
N GLY A 95 -3.71 -4.76 4.43
CA GLY A 95 -4.73 -4.40 5.41
C GLY A 95 -5.10 -5.58 6.32
N GLU A 96 -5.65 -5.28 7.49
CA GLU A 96 -6.06 -6.29 8.47
C GLU A 96 -7.24 -5.82 9.30
N VAL A 97 -8.08 -6.77 9.69
CA VAL A 97 -9.13 -6.58 10.71
C VAL A 97 -8.75 -7.43 11.89
N VAL A 98 -8.68 -6.83 13.08
CA VAL A 98 -8.46 -7.56 14.33
C VAL A 98 -9.68 -7.35 15.20
N ALA A 99 -10.32 -8.45 15.58
CA ALA A 99 -11.53 -8.47 16.37
C ALA A 99 -11.31 -9.20 17.70
N ASP A 100 -11.82 -8.63 18.78
CA ASP A 100 -11.99 -9.32 20.05
C ASP A 100 -13.32 -10.06 20.05
N VAL A 101 -13.25 -11.38 20.18
CA VAL A 101 -14.38 -12.30 20.11
C VAL A 101 -15.33 -12.10 21.30
N THR A 102 -14.78 -11.75 22.46
CA THR A 102 -15.53 -11.62 23.72
C THR A 102 -16.22 -10.27 23.81
N THR A 103 -15.48 -9.19 23.49
CA THR A 103 -16.00 -7.82 23.65
C THR A 103 -16.67 -7.29 22.40
N GLY A 104 -16.41 -7.87 21.22
CA GLY A 104 -16.87 -7.34 19.94
C GLY A 104 -16.12 -6.08 19.48
N ALA A 105 -15.04 -5.69 20.16
CA ALA A 105 -14.20 -4.57 19.74
C ALA A 105 -13.39 -4.95 18.50
N VAL A 106 -13.41 -4.09 17.48
CA VAL A 106 -12.75 -4.34 16.20
C VAL A 106 -11.87 -3.18 15.81
N THR A 107 -10.64 -3.50 15.41
CA THR A 107 -9.71 -2.57 14.81
C THR A 107 -9.55 -2.92 13.33
N LEU A 108 -10.00 -2.02 12.46
CA LEU A 108 -9.75 -2.09 11.01
C LEU A 108 -8.53 -1.24 10.69
N LYS A 109 -7.53 -1.87 10.06
CA LYS A 109 -6.34 -1.22 9.51
C LYS A 109 -6.33 -1.39 8.00
N LEU A 110 -6.49 -0.29 7.29
CA LEU A 110 -6.35 -0.23 5.83
C LEU A 110 -4.98 0.34 5.48
N VAL A 111 -4.32 -0.30 4.54
CA VAL A 111 -3.05 0.16 3.98
C VAL A 111 -3.29 0.46 2.51
N ARG A 112 -2.91 1.65 2.06
CA ARG A 112 -3.02 2.06 0.65
C ARG A 112 -1.70 2.67 0.20
N THR A 113 -1.32 2.42 -1.04
CA THR A 113 -0.15 3.06 -1.64
C THR A 113 -0.39 4.56 -1.85
N ARG A 114 0.68 5.36 -1.76
CA ARG A 114 0.66 6.78 -2.14
C ARG A 114 1.03 6.89 -3.62
N PRO A 115 0.06 7.15 -4.52
CA PRO A 115 0.35 7.20 -5.95
C PRO A 115 1.34 8.31 -6.27
N GLY A 116 2.25 8.04 -7.20
CA GLY A 116 3.38 8.90 -7.57
C GLY A 116 4.60 8.67 -6.69
N ILE A 117 4.47 8.85 -5.38
CA ILE A 117 5.62 8.74 -4.44
C ILE A 117 6.09 7.30 -4.33
N PHE A 118 5.16 6.34 -4.27
CA PHE A 118 5.47 4.93 -4.21
C PHE A 118 6.34 4.48 -5.41
N GLU A 119 5.96 4.87 -6.62
CA GLU A 119 6.62 4.52 -7.87
C GLU A 119 8.00 5.19 -7.98
N ILE A 120 8.08 6.46 -7.62
CA ILE A 120 9.35 7.21 -7.57
C ILE A 120 10.33 6.56 -6.57
N ASN A 121 9.84 6.16 -5.40
CA ASN A 121 10.65 5.44 -4.41
C ASN A 121 11.03 4.04 -4.91
N ALA A 122 10.12 3.31 -5.55
CA ALA A 122 10.41 1.99 -6.10
C ALA A 122 11.49 2.06 -7.20
N LEU A 123 11.50 3.13 -8.00
CA LEU A 123 12.54 3.41 -9.00
C LEU A 123 13.89 3.73 -8.33
N HIS A 124 13.91 4.65 -7.36
CA HIS A 124 15.13 5.10 -6.68
C HIS A 124 15.78 3.98 -5.85
N LEU A 125 14.97 3.25 -5.07
CA LEU A 125 15.42 2.11 -4.24
C LEU A 125 15.68 0.85 -5.07
N ASN A 126 15.50 0.92 -6.40
CA ASN A 126 15.70 -0.18 -7.32
C ASN A 126 14.91 -1.45 -6.93
N HIS A 127 13.70 -1.29 -6.43
CA HIS A 127 12.81 -2.42 -6.13
C HIS A 127 12.40 -3.16 -7.41
N LEU A 128 12.41 -2.46 -8.56
CA LEU A 128 12.10 -2.99 -9.89
C LEU A 128 13.36 -3.44 -10.64
N LYS A 129 14.17 -4.30 -10.00
CA LYS A 129 15.42 -4.83 -10.58
C LYS A 129 15.21 -5.29 -12.03
N GLY A 130 16.08 -4.86 -12.95
CA GLY A 130 16.09 -5.30 -14.35
C GLY A 130 15.18 -4.55 -15.32
N VAL A 131 14.30 -3.65 -14.86
CA VAL A 131 13.46 -2.82 -15.76
C VAL A 131 14.21 -1.57 -16.25
N TRP A 132 15.10 -1.03 -15.41
CA TRP A 132 15.76 0.25 -15.66
C TRP A 132 17.25 0.27 -15.25
N THR A 133 17.65 -0.57 -14.29
CA THR A 133 19.06 -0.83 -13.96
C THR A 133 19.46 -2.22 -14.46
N TYR A 134 20.58 -2.29 -15.19
CA TYR A 134 21.13 -3.52 -15.77
C TYR A 134 22.42 -3.99 -15.08
N ILE A 135 22.62 -3.56 -13.83
CA ILE A 135 23.79 -3.93 -13.00
C ILE A 135 23.43 -5.13 -12.12
#